data_AF-A0A1G0MKC5-F1
#
_entry.id   AF-A0A1G0MKC5-F1
#
_cell.length_a   1.000
_cell.length_b   1.000
_cell.length_c   1.000
_cell.angle_alpha   90.00
_cell.angle_beta   90.00
_cell.angle_gamma   90.00
#
_symmetry.space_group_name_H-M   'P 1'
#
loop_
_entity.id
_entity.type
_entity.pdbx_description
1 polymer ?
#
loop_
_entity_poly.entity_id
_entity_poly.type
_entity_poly.pdbx_seq_one_letter_code
_entity_poly.pdbx_strand_id
1 'polypeptide(L)'
;MEKNLDLAEELFKAAFAPHRTPRSDAYKRGVMAVLILKCGGRRDVQTYVPGTPELDAWAAGCDEGHLIWLQHIEREAGRDEE
;
A
#
# COMPACT_ATOMS: atom_id res chain seq x y z
N MET A 1 -19.57 0.10 -5.71
CA MET A 1 -18.14 0.26 -6.08
C MET A 1 -17.27 0.29 -4.82
N GLU A 2 -17.64 -0.48 -3.79
CA GLU A 2 -17.09 -0.39 -2.42
C GLU A 2 -16.14 -1.55 -2.08
N LYS A 3 -16.43 -2.75 -2.62
CA LYS A 3 -15.73 -4.02 -2.30
C LYS A 3 -14.21 -4.03 -2.50
N ASN A 4 -13.67 -3.15 -3.33
CA ASN A 4 -12.23 -3.19 -3.60
C ASN A 4 -11.43 -2.34 -2.59
N LEU A 5 -12.05 -1.37 -1.91
CA LEU A 5 -11.34 -0.59 -0.89
C LEU A 5 -11.11 -1.42 0.38
N ASP A 6 -12.00 -2.35 0.71
CA ASP A 6 -11.83 -3.30 1.81
C ASP A 6 -10.57 -4.15 1.63
N LEU A 7 -10.32 -4.63 0.40
CA LEU A 7 -9.09 -5.38 0.07
C LEU A 7 -7.84 -4.53 0.27
N ALA A 8 -7.86 -3.23 -0.10
CA ALA A 8 -6.74 -2.34 0.14
C ALA A 8 -6.43 -2.20 1.64
N GLU A 9 -7.46 -2.08 2.47
CA GLU A 9 -7.29 -2.05 3.94
C GLU A 9 -6.78 -3.38 4.50
N GLU A 10 -7.26 -4.51 3.99
CA GLU A 10 -6.83 -5.84 4.43
C GLU A 10 -5.34 -6.05 4.13
N LEU A 11 -4.92 -5.76 2.90
CA LEU A 11 -3.51 -5.83 2.49
C LEU A 11 -2.64 -4.89 3.33
N PHE A 12 -3.13 -3.69 3.62
CA PHE A 12 -2.43 -2.73 4.48
C PHE A 12 -2.30 -3.25 5.92
N LYS A 13 -3.39 -3.71 6.53
CA LYS A 13 -3.39 -4.25 7.91
C LYS A 13 -2.49 -5.48 8.04
N ALA A 14 -2.51 -6.38 7.06
CA ALA A 14 -1.63 -7.54 7.01
C ALA A 14 -0.15 -7.14 6.93
N ALA A 15 0.18 -6.11 6.13
CA ALA A 15 1.55 -5.62 6.00
C ALA A 15 2.08 -4.92 7.27
N PHE A 16 1.21 -4.32 8.08
CA PHE A 16 1.58 -3.55 9.28
C PHE A 16 1.17 -4.21 10.60
N ALA A 17 1.07 -5.53 10.60
CA ALA A 17 0.83 -6.31 11.82
C ALA A 17 1.89 -6.00 12.92
N PRO A 18 1.56 -6.20 14.22
CA PRO A 18 2.26 -5.60 15.39
C PRO A 18 3.76 -5.86 15.53
N HIS A 19 4.33 -6.79 14.75
CA HIS A 19 5.71 -7.23 14.88
C HIS A 19 6.72 -6.40 14.07
N ARG A 20 6.28 -5.40 13.30
CA ARG A 20 7.18 -4.53 12.54
C ARG A 20 7.61 -3.31 13.33
N THR A 21 8.82 -2.83 13.07
CA THR A 21 9.28 -1.51 13.52
C THR A 21 8.26 -0.45 13.11
N PRO A 22 7.86 0.47 14.02
CA PRO A 22 6.94 1.55 13.68
C PRO A 22 7.43 2.32 12.45
N ARG A 23 6.55 2.50 11.46
CA ARG A 23 6.79 3.33 10.28
C ARG A 23 6.09 4.68 10.43
N SER A 24 6.67 5.70 9.81
CA SER A 24 6.09 7.05 9.78
C SER A 24 4.74 7.06 9.08
N ASP A 25 3.93 8.06 9.37
CA ASP A 25 2.61 8.20 8.75
C ASP A 25 2.72 8.51 7.26
N ALA A 26 3.75 9.26 6.84
CA ALA A 26 4.01 9.53 5.43
C ALA A 26 4.26 8.24 4.64
N TYR A 27 5.04 7.32 5.21
CA TYR A 27 5.29 6.01 4.63
C TYR A 27 4.00 5.18 4.49
N LYS A 28 3.23 5.09 5.57
CA LYS A 28 1.94 4.37 5.58
C LYS A 28 0.95 4.94 4.55
N ARG A 29 0.90 6.27 4.42
CA ARG A 29 0.08 6.94 3.40
C ARG A 29 0.53 6.60 1.98
N GLY A 30 1.84 6.47 1.74
CA GLY A 30 2.40 6.02 0.47
C GLY A 30 1.94 4.61 0.10
N VAL A 31 2.03 3.67 1.04
CA VAL A 31 1.55 2.28 0.85
C VAL A 31 0.06 2.27 0.52
N MET A 32 -0.75 2.92 1.36
CA MET A 32 -2.21 2.92 1.19
C MET A 32 -2.64 3.57 -0.13
N ALA A 33 -1.99 4.66 -0.55
CA ALA A 33 -2.29 5.32 -1.83
C ALA A 33 -2.10 4.38 -3.04
N VAL A 34 -1.08 3.53 -3.01
CA VAL A 34 -0.86 2.53 -4.08
C VAL A 34 -1.91 1.42 -4.01
N LEU A 35 -2.20 0.87 -2.83
CA LEU A 35 -3.19 -0.20 -2.69
C LEU A 35 -4.60 0.24 -3.12
N ILE A 36 -5.02 1.45 -2.74
CA ILE A 36 -6.29 2.04 -3.20
C ILE A 36 -6.32 2.16 -4.73
N LEU A 37 -5.24 2.66 -5.34
CA LEU A 37 -5.16 2.79 -6.80
C LEU A 37 -5.29 1.43 -7.50
N LYS A 38 -4.57 0.42 -7.01
CA LYS A 38 -4.58 -0.94 -7.58
C LYS A 38 -5.93 -1.63 -7.45
N CYS A 39 -6.65 -1.33 -6.37
CA CYS A 39 -8.02 -1.77 -6.15
C CYS A 39 -9.07 -0.98 -6.96
N GLY A 40 -8.66 -0.07 -7.84
CA GLY A 40 -9.57 0.72 -8.68
C GLY A 40 -10.23 1.90 -7.96
N GLY A 41 -9.73 2.27 -6.78
CA GLY A 41 -10.11 3.47 -6.07
C GLY A 41 -9.34 4.71 -6.55
N ARG A 42 -9.77 5.89 -6.10
CA ARG A 42 -9.02 7.13 -6.32
C ARG A 42 -8.02 7.33 -5.19
N ARG A 43 -6.73 7.23 -5.49
CA ARG A 43 -5.67 7.45 -4.49
C ARG A 43 -5.65 8.89 -3.99
N ASP A 44 -5.19 9.04 -2.75
CA ASP A 44 -4.80 10.33 -2.21
C ASP A 44 -3.71 10.99 -3.05
N VAL A 45 -3.81 12.31 -3.21
CA VAL A 45 -2.76 13.11 -3.82
C VAL A 45 -1.64 13.31 -2.80
N GLN A 46 -0.40 13.15 -3.25
CA GLN A 46 0.79 13.46 -2.47
C GLN A 46 0.82 14.97 -2.17
N THR A 47 0.98 15.34 -0.89
CA THR A 47 0.93 16.74 -0.42
C THR A 47 2.22 17.20 0.28
N TYR A 48 3.23 16.34 0.38
CA TYR A 48 4.51 16.68 1.02
C TYR A 48 5.36 17.56 0.10
N VAL A 49 6.12 18.48 0.69
CA VAL A 49 6.96 19.41 -0.06
C VAL A 49 8.14 18.64 -0.69
N PRO A 50 8.53 18.94 -1.95
CA PRO A 50 9.73 18.37 -2.55
C PRO A 50 11.00 18.55 -1.71
N GLY A 51 11.83 17.49 -1.62
CA GLY A 51 13.09 17.51 -0.88
C GLY A 51 12.96 17.36 0.64
N THR A 52 11.79 16.92 1.12
CA THR A 52 11.55 16.67 2.55
C THR A 52 11.65 15.17 2.90
N PRO A 53 12.08 14.81 4.12
CA PRO A 53 12.07 13.42 4.58
C PRO A 53 10.70 12.75 4.48
N GLU A 54 9.61 13.51 4.63
CA GLU A 54 8.24 13.02 4.50
C GLU A 54 7.91 12.63 3.06
N LEU A 55 8.36 13.39 2.06
CA LEU A 55 8.22 12.99 0.66
C LEU A 55 9.01 11.71 0.38
N ASP A 56 10.26 11.63 0.85
CA ASP A 56 11.10 10.45 0.66
C ASP A 56 10.45 9.21 1.30
N ALA A 57 9.92 9.37 2.52
CA ALA A 57 9.19 8.32 3.21
C ALA A 57 7.90 7.91 2.46
N TRP A 58 7.15 8.87 1.93
CA TRP A 58 5.94 8.59 1.14
C TRP A 58 6.28 7.83 -0.15
N ALA A 59 7.33 8.23 -0.86
CA ALA A 59 7.80 7.54 -2.07
C ALA A 59 8.23 6.11 -1.76
N ALA A 60 9.03 5.90 -0.70
CA ALA A 60 9.41 4.57 -0.23
C ALA A 60 8.19 3.71 0.17
N GLY A 61 7.17 4.33 0.76
CA GLY A 61 5.89 3.68 1.04
C GLY A 61 5.17 3.23 -0.24
N CYS A 62 5.19 4.05 -1.29
CA CYS A 62 4.61 3.65 -2.58
C CYS A 62 5.31 2.42 -3.16
N ASP A 63 6.64 2.35 -3.08
CA ASP A 63 7.41 1.19 -3.53
C ASP A 63 7.01 -0.09 -2.79
N GLU A 64 6.88 -0.04 -1.45
CA GLU A 64 6.38 -1.19 -0.69
C GLU A 64 4.92 -1.54 -1.05
N GLY A 65 4.06 -0.53 -1.27
CA GLY A 65 2.69 -0.77 -1.73
C GLY A 65 2.62 -1.53 -3.06
N HIS A 66 3.55 -1.24 -3.99
CA HIS A 66 3.67 -1.99 -5.24
C HIS A 66 4.10 -3.44 -5.01
N LEU A 67 5.05 -3.67 -4.11
CA LEU A 67 5.52 -5.03 -3.75
C LEU A 67 4.42 -5.85 -3.08
N ILE A 68 3.65 -5.25 -2.16
CA ILE A 68 2.53 -5.93 -1.49
C ILE A 68 1.48 -6.35 -2.53
N TRP A 69 1.15 -5.47 -3.48
CA TRP A 69 0.21 -5.80 -4.55
C TRP A 69 0.73 -6.96 -5.42
N LEU A 70 2.01 -6.93 -5.79
CA LEU A 70 2.63 -8.00 -6.58
C LEU A 70 2.54 -9.35 -5.85
N GLN A 71 2.88 -9.39 -4.57
CA GLN A 71 2.78 -10.61 -3.77
C GLN A 71 1.33 -11.11 -3.63
N HIS A 72 0.36 -10.20 -3.56
CA HIS A 72 -1.05 -10.58 -3.55
C HIS A 72 -1.45 -11.27 -4.85
N ILE A 73 -1.14 -10.68 -6.02
CA ILE A 73 -1.52 -11.28 -7.31
C ILE A 73 -0.82 -12.62 -7.56
N GLU A 74 0.44 -12.77 -7.14
CA GLU A 74 1.17 -14.04 -7.25
C GLU A 74 0.52 -15.13 -6.40
N ARG A 75 0.06 -14.78 -5.18
CA ARG A 75 -0.63 -15.72 -4.29
C ARG A 75 -2.04 -16.09 -4.78
N GLU A 76 -2.76 -15.18 -5.43
CA GLU A 76 -4.05 -15.50 -6.04
C GLU A 76 -3.84 -16.41 -7.27
N ALA A 77 -2.87 -16.10 -8.14
CA ALA A 77 -2.57 -16.92 -9.31
C ALA A 77 -2.16 -18.35 -8.95
N GLY A 78 -1.33 -18.53 -7.92
CA GLY A 78 -0.94 -19.86 -7.45
C GLY A 78 -2.06 -20.66 -6.76
N ARG A 79 -3.16 -20.00 -6.33
CA ARG A 79 -4.34 -20.68 -5.76
C ARG A 79 -5.30 -21.19 -6.82
N ASP A 80 -5.29 -20.60 -8.00
CA ASP A 80 -6.12 -21.05 -9.13
C ASP A 80 -5.53 -22.28 -9.85
N GLU A 81 -4.29 -22.66 -9.53
CA GLU A 81 -3.57 -23.80 -10.10
C GLU A 81 -3.67 -25.10 -9.25
N GLU A 82 -4.30 -25.05 -8.07
CA GLU A 82 -4.49 -26.17 -7.11
C GLU A 82 -5.92 -26.74 -7.15
#